data_AF-A0A3D4Z4M5-F1
#
_entry.id   AF-A0A3D4Z4M5-F1
#
_cell.length_a   1.000
_cell.length_b   1.000
_cell.length_c   1.000
_cell.angle_alpha   90.00
_cell.angle_beta   90.00
_cell.angle_gamma   90.00
#
_symmetry.space_group_name_H-M   'P 1'
#
loop_
_entity.id
_entity.type
_entity.pdbx_description
1 polymer ?
#
loop_
_entity_poly.entity_id
_entity_poly.type
_entity_poly.pdbx_seq_one_letter_code
_entity_poly.pdbx_strand_id
1 'polypeptide(L)'
;MTPKLKIERRDEAGVSRLILQGVIDENADFSEAFSKLEATAILDLGGITLINSSGVRQWVRAVQNFPKNAKVIYEKCSPRIVEQVNYVADFLGGGSIVSFDAPYYCPKCKKETKVLLHTESLSSPKAPEQKCPNCGAMMEFDDIEEEYFSFLNLRTL
;
A
#
# COMPACT_ATOMS: atom_id res chain seq x y z
N MET A 1 -15.71 -3.53 -17.08
CA MET A 1 -15.30 -4.73 -16.31
C MET A 1 -14.21 -4.29 -15.36
N THR A 2 -14.37 -4.56 -14.07
CA THR A 2 -13.33 -4.30 -13.07
C THR A 2 -12.13 -5.22 -13.33
N PRO A 3 -10.88 -4.71 -13.37
CA PRO A 3 -9.72 -5.54 -13.65
C PRO A 3 -9.50 -6.56 -12.52
N LYS A 4 -9.47 -7.85 -12.87
CA LYS A 4 -9.14 -8.94 -11.95
C LYS A 4 -7.75 -8.75 -11.35
N LEU A 5 -7.54 -9.27 -10.13
CA LEU A 5 -6.22 -9.32 -9.51
C LEU A 5 -5.22 -10.03 -10.42
N LYS A 6 -4.07 -9.40 -10.62
CA LYS A 6 -2.87 -9.99 -11.22
C LYS A 6 -1.72 -9.84 -10.24
N ILE A 7 -0.94 -10.89 -10.10
CA ILE A 7 0.25 -10.89 -9.24
C ILE A 7 1.43 -11.35 -10.09
N GLU A 8 2.40 -10.47 -10.27
CA GLU A 8 3.68 -10.83 -10.84
C GLU A 8 4.66 -11.12 -9.70
N ARG A 9 5.37 -12.25 -9.78
CA ARG A 9 6.38 -12.64 -8.80
C ARG A 9 7.76 -12.72 -9.45
N ARG A 10 8.76 -12.20 -8.76
CA ARG A 10 10.17 -12.33 -9.10
C ARG A 10 10.97 -12.68 -7.86
N ASP A 11 11.68 -13.80 -7.89
CA ASP A 11 12.55 -14.23 -6.80
C ASP A 11 14.00 -14.05 -7.21
N GLU A 12 14.78 -13.36 -6.38
CA GLU A 12 16.21 -13.14 -6.62
C GLU A 12 16.94 -12.95 -5.29
N ALA A 13 18.07 -13.65 -5.11
CA ALA A 13 19.02 -13.46 -4.00
C ALA A 13 18.36 -13.44 -2.59
N GLY A 14 17.41 -14.34 -2.31
CA GLY A 14 16.72 -14.41 -1.01
C GLY A 14 15.64 -13.34 -0.81
N VAL A 15 15.17 -12.73 -1.90
CA VAL A 15 14.06 -11.77 -1.93
C VAL A 15 12.97 -12.24 -2.87
N SER A 16 11.72 -12.30 -2.39
CA SER A 16 10.53 -12.45 -3.21
C SER A 16 9.87 -11.10 -3.43
N ARG A 17 9.89 -10.59 -4.66
CA ARG A 17 9.19 -9.37 -5.06
C ARG A 17 7.87 -9.72 -5.72
N LEU A 18 6.79 -9.16 -5.17
CA LEU A 18 5.42 -9.39 -5.60
C LEU A 18 4.83 -8.04 -6.05
N ILE A 19 4.39 -7.96 -7.29
CA ILE A 19 3.77 -6.75 -7.85
C ILE A 19 2.29 -7.06 -8.10
N LEU A 20 1.42 -6.42 -7.32
CA LEU A 20 -0.01 -6.68 -7.35
C LEU A 20 -0.76 -5.56 -8.09
N GLN A 21 -1.66 -5.94 -8.98
CA GLN A 21 -2.44 -5.00 -9.78
C GLN A 21 -3.91 -5.44 -9.90
N GLY A 22 -4.83 -4.49 -9.90
CA GLY A 22 -6.26 -4.74 -10.07
C GLY A 22 -7.02 -4.74 -8.75
N VAL A 23 -7.98 -5.65 -8.61
CA VAL A 23 -8.94 -5.65 -7.51
C VAL A 23 -8.82 -6.88 -6.62
N ILE A 24 -8.81 -6.64 -5.32
CA ILE A 24 -8.81 -7.67 -4.29
C ILE A 24 -10.27 -7.84 -3.79
N ASP A 25 -10.95 -8.87 -4.29
CA ASP A 25 -12.34 -9.20 -3.96
C ASP A 25 -12.48 -10.67 -3.50
N GLU A 26 -13.68 -11.23 -3.54
CA GLU A 26 -13.96 -12.63 -3.22
C GLU A 26 -13.28 -13.65 -4.14
N ASN A 27 -12.81 -13.24 -5.33
CA ASN A 27 -12.11 -14.09 -6.29
C ASN A 27 -10.58 -13.93 -6.21
N ALA A 28 -10.07 -13.10 -5.31
CA ALA A 28 -8.63 -12.94 -5.11
C ALA A 28 -8.00 -14.25 -4.62
N ASP A 29 -7.01 -14.74 -5.35
CA ASP A 29 -6.21 -15.91 -4.98
C ASP A 29 -4.74 -15.52 -4.85
N PHE A 30 -4.17 -15.78 -3.68
CA PHE A 30 -2.78 -15.50 -3.34
C PHE A 30 -1.93 -16.77 -3.20
N SER A 31 -2.55 -17.94 -3.26
CA SER A 31 -1.95 -19.21 -2.81
C SER A 31 -0.64 -19.54 -3.52
N GLU A 32 -0.60 -19.41 -4.84
CA GLU A 32 0.61 -19.63 -5.64
C GLU A 32 1.67 -18.55 -5.36
N ALA A 33 1.31 -17.29 -5.53
CA ALA A 33 2.24 -16.18 -5.43
C ALA A 33 2.87 -16.04 -4.03
N PHE A 34 2.11 -16.32 -2.97
CA PHE A 34 2.55 -16.20 -1.58
C PHE A 34 3.14 -17.50 -1.01
N SER A 35 3.18 -18.58 -1.79
CA SER A 35 3.81 -19.85 -1.35
C SER A 35 5.32 -19.74 -1.31
N LYS A 36 6.00 -20.37 -0.34
CA LYS A 36 7.49 -20.46 -0.32
C LYS A 36 8.17 -19.10 -0.56
N LEU A 37 7.77 -18.07 0.19
CA LEU A 37 8.44 -16.78 0.14
C LEU A 37 9.87 -16.92 0.66
N GLU A 38 10.78 -16.16 0.07
CA GLU A 38 12.15 -16.04 0.54
C GLU A 38 12.23 -15.31 1.89
N ALA A 39 13.45 -15.18 2.43
CA ALA A 39 13.70 -14.52 3.72
C ALA A 39 13.21 -13.06 3.77
N THR A 40 13.13 -12.38 2.62
CA THR A 40 12.50 -11.07 2.50
C THR A 40 11.40 -11.10 1.45
N ALA A 41 10.22 -10.58 1.78
CA ALA A 41 9.11 -10.38 0.86
C ALA A 41 8.86 -8.89 0.67
N ILE A 42 8.87 -8.43 -0.58
CA ILE A 42 8.56 -7.04 -0.96
C ILE A 42 7.28 -7.05 -1.78
N LEU A 43 6.24 -6.36 -1.30
CA LEU A 43 4.95 -6.26 -1.95
C LEU A 43 4.75 -4.84 -2.48
N ASP A 44 4.79 -4.69 -3.81
CA ASP A 44 4.39 -3.45 -4.51
C ASP A 44 2.87 -3.48 -4.71
N LEU A 45 2.17 -2.56 -4.05
CA LEU A 45 0.71 -2.49 -4.01
C LEU A 45 0.15 -1.26 -4.75
N GLY A 46 0.96 -0.58 -5.56
CA GLY A 46 0.54 0.65 -6.26
C GLY A 46 -0.51 0.39 -7.34
N GLY A 47 -0.53 -0.84 -7.87
CA GLY A 47 -1.52 -1.26 -8.85
C GLY A 47 -2.87 -1.66 -8.27
N ILE A 48 -3.04 -1.70 -6.95
CA ILE A 48 -4.33 -2.06 -6.33
C ILE A 48 -5.31 -0.90 -6.44
N THR A 49 -6.37 -1.10 -7.19
CA THR A 49 -7.39 -0.07 -7.46
C THR A 49 -8.61 -0.17 -6.55
N LEU A 50 -8.89 -1.36 -6.00
CA LEU A 50 -10.00 -1.60 -5.10
C LEU A 50 -9.73 -2.82 -4.22
N ILE A 51 -10.20 -2.75 -2.98
CA ILE A 51 -10.30 -3.90 -2.08
C ILE A 51 -11.65 -3.83 -1.37
N ASN A 52 -12.43 -4.91 -1.44
CA ASN A 52 -13.73 -5.00 -0.75
C ASN A 52 -13.62 -5.82 0.54
N SER A 53 -14.70 -5.91 1.31
CA SER A 53 -14.69 -6.63 2.59
C SER A 53 -14.33 -8.12 2.48
N SER A 54 -14.74 -8.80 1.40
CA SER A 54 -14.35 -10.18 1.13
C SER A 54 -12.86 -10.27 0.82
N GLY A 55 -12.36 -9.37 -0.01
CA GLY A 55 -10.95 -9.22 -0.33
C GLY A 55 -10.08 -8.99 0.90
N VAL A 56 -10.49 -8.10 1.81
CA VAL A 56 -9.80 -7.86 3.10
C VAL A 56 -9.64 -9.16 3.88
N ARG A 57 -10.71 -9.97 4.01
CA ARG A 57 -10.64 -11.24 4.75
C ARG A 57 -9.66 -12.22 4.11
N GLN A 58 -9.65 -12.30 2.78
CA GLN A 58 -8.71 -13.17 2.06
C GLN A 58 -7.27 -12.69 2.21
N TRP A 59 -7.05 -11.39 2.09
CA TRP A 59 -5.77 -10.74 2.28
C TRP A 59 -5.18 -11.02 3.66
N VAL A 60 -5.93 -10.73 4.73
CA VAL A 60 -5.49 -10.94 6.12
C VAL A 60 -5.10 -12.40 6.35
N ARG A 61 -5.93 -13.36 5.88
CA ARG A 61 -5.60 -14.79 5.97
C ARG A 61 -4.30 -15.13 5.22
N ALA A 62 -4.09 -14.53 4.04
CA ALA A 62 -2.92 -14.80 3.24
C ALA A 62 -1.63 -14.28 3.90
N VAL A 63 -1.62 -13.04 4.40
CA VAL A 63 -0.44 -12.45 5.06
C VAL A 63 -0.13 -13.10 6.40
N GLN A 64 -1.14 -13.59 7.13
CA GLN A 64 -0.93 -14.32 8.39
C GLN A 64 -0.16 -15.64 8.23
N ASN A 65 -0.19 -16.21 7.01
CA ASN A 65 0.52 -17.43 6.65
C ASN A 65 1.96 -17.19 6.19
N PHE A 66 2.43 -15.94 6.14
CA PHE A 66 3.84 -15.66 5.83
C PHE A 66 4.77 -16.32 6.85
N PRO A 67 5.98 -16.75 6.42
CA PRO A 67 6.97 -17.30 7.33
C PRO A 67 7.26 -16.31 8.45
N LYS A 68 7.23 -16.76 9.71
CA LYS A 68 7.37 -15.87 10.89
C LYS A 68 8.73 -15.17 10.98
N ASN A 69 9.75 -15.72 10.32
CA ASN A 69 11.09 -15.15 10.23
C ASN A 69 11.31 -14.32 8.96
N ALA A 70 10.33 -14.23 8.05
CA ALA A 70 10.47 -13.42 6.85
C ALA A 70 10.31 -11.93 7.17
N LYS A 71 11.17 -11.10 6.57
CA LYS A 71 11.03 -9.64 6.60
C LYS A 71 10.02 -9.22 5.53
N VAL A 72 8.89 -8.65 5.94
CA VAL A 72 7.81 -8.24 5.03
C VAL A 72 7.81 -6.72 4.88
N ILE A 73 7.90 -6.26 3.63
CA ILE A 73 8.01 -4.85 3.24
C ILE A 73 6.89 -4.53 2.25
N TYR A 74 6.15 -3.46 2.50
CA TYR A 74 5.12 -2.96 1.61
C TYR A 74 5.56 -1.64 0.97
N GLU A 75 5.52 -1.60 -0.37
CA GLU A 75 5.93 -0.47 -1.20
C GLU A 75 4.76 0.04 -2.04
N LYS A 76 4.79 1.36 -2.31
CA LYS A 76 3.81 2.06 -3.14
C LYS A 76 2.37 1.71 -2.76
N CYS A 77 2.07 1.58 -1.47
CA CYS A 77 0.72 1.29 -1.02
C CYS A 77 -0.26 2.32 -1.60
N SER A 78 -1.21 1.87 -2.43
CA SER A 78 -2.21 2.76 -2.99
C SER A 78 -3.08 3.38 -1.88
N PRO A 79 -3.80 4.49 -2.10
CA PRO A 79 -4.69 5.07 -1.08
C PRO A 79 -5.66 4.04 -0.48
N ARG A 80 -6.18 3.15 -1.33
CA ARG A 80 -7.08 2.06 -0.90
C ARG A 80 -6.42 1.08 0.06
N ILE A 81 -5.13 0.81 -0.10
CA ILE A 81 -4.38 -0.04 0.82
C ILE A 81 -4.10 0.70 2.13
N VAL A 82 -3.71 1.97 2.06
CA VAL A 82 -3.47 2.78 3.27
C VAL A 82 -4.72 2.87 4.13
N GLU A 83 -5.88 3.12 3.52
CA GLU A 83 -7.19 3.08 4.19
C GLU A 83 -7.39 1.75 4.95
N GLN A 84 -7.17 0.60 4.30
CA GLN A 84 -7.36 -0.68 4.99
C GLN A 84 -6.35 -0.92 6.12
N VAL A 85 -5.11 -0.45 5.99
CA VAL A 85 -4.12 -0.55 7.06
C VAL A 85 -4.55 0.23 8.30
N ASN A 86 -5.18 1.39 8.11
CA ASN A 86 -5.69 2.20 9.21
C ASN A 86 -6.90 1.55 9.91
N TYR A 87 -7.78 0.89 9.17
CA TYR A 87 -9.05 0.37 9.72
C TYR A 87 -9.03 -1.12 10.11
N VAL A 88 -8.10 -1.91 9.56
CA VAL A 88 -8.11 -3.38 9.69
C VAL A 88 -6.89 -3.85 10.46
N ALA A 89 -7.12 -4.42 11.65
CA ALA A 89 -6.08 -5.08 12.43
C ALA A 89 -5.43 -6.21 11.62
N ASP A 90 -4.13 -6.43 11.85
CA ASP A 90 -3.32 -7.46 11.19
C ASP A 90 -3.22 -7.35 9.66
N PHE A 91 -3.67 -6.26 9.04
CA PHE A 91 -3.61 -6.09 7.58
C PHE A 91 -2.18 -6.24 7.03
N LEU A 92 -1.18 -5.83 7.81
CA LEU A 92 0.24 -5.94 7.44
C LEU A 92 0.88 -7.28 7.83
N GLY A 93 0.22 -8.13 8.61
CA GLY A 93 0.79 -9.42 9.06
C GLY A 93 2.15 -9.30 9.78
N GLY A 94 2.42 -8.15 10.43
CA GLY A 94 3.72 -7.84 11.05
C GLY A 94 4.77 -7.20 10.11
N GLY A 95 4.42 -6.96 8.84
CA GLY A 95 5.26 -6.21 7.92
C GLY A 95 5.20 -4.70 8.13
N SER A 96 6.02 -3.98 7.36
CA SER A 96 6.13 -2.51 7.46
C SER A 96 5.93 -1.84 6.11
N ILE A 97 5.21 -0.72 6.11
CA ILE A 97 5.10 0.17 4.95
C ILE A 97 6.36 1.04 4.88
N VAL A 98 7.00 1.07 3.71
CA VAL A 98 8.15 1.94 3.43
C VAL A 98 7.80 3.05 2.44
N SER A 99 6.79 2.85 1.59
CA SER A 99 6.28 3.89 0.69
C SER A 99 4.80 3.72 0.36
N PHE A 100 4.12 4.83 0.08
CA PHE A 100 2.69 4.89 -0.15
C PHE A 100 2.30 6.11 -1.00
N ASP A 101 1.19 5.99 -1.73
CA ASP A 101 0.67 7.02 -2.63
C ASP A 101 -0.35 7.91 -1.92
N ALA A 102 0.04 9.13 -1.56
CA ALA A 102 -0.83 10.12 -0.93
C ALA A 102 -1.63 10.93 -1.96
N PRO A 103 -2.96 11.10 -1.79
CA PRO A 103 -3.79 11.89 -2.70
C PRO A 103 -3.59 13.39 -2.52
N TYR A 104 -3.42 14.11 -3.62
CA TYR A 104 -3.33 15.57 -3.66
C TYR A 104 -4.19 16.13 -4.78
N TYR A 105 -4.76 17.30 -4.55
CA TYR A 105 -5.51 18.06 -5.54
C TYR A 105 -4.76 19.34 -5.92
N CYS A 106 -4.64 19.58 -7.22
CA CYS A 106 -4.10 20.84 -7.73
C CYS A 106 -5.24 21.82 -8.07
N PRO A 107 -5.42 22.93 -7.33
CA PRO A 107 -6.51 23.87 -7.58
C PRO A 107 -6.38 24.61 -8.92
N LYS A 108 -5.15 24.78 -9.44
CA LYS A 108 -4.89 25.43 -10.73
C LYS A 108 -5.18 24.52 -11.92
N CYS A 109 -4.76 23.25 -11.85
CA CYS A 109 -4.98 22.27 -12.90
C CYS A 109 -6.38 21.62 -12.82
N LYS A 110 -7.07 21.74 -11.67
CA LYS A 110 -8.32 21.05 -11.35
C LYS A 110 -8.21 19.53 -11.53
N LYS A 111 -7.12 18.96 -11.01
CA LYS A 111 -6.81 17.54 -11.14
C LYS A 111 -6.27 16.98 -9.85
N GLU A 112 -6.75 15.80 -9.52
CA GLU A 112 -6.18 14.92 -8.51
C GLU A 112 -4.91 14.27 -9.05
N THR A 113 -3.96 14.05 -8.16
CA THR A 113 -2.74 13.31 -8.41
C THR A 113 -2.36 12.53 -7.17
N LYS A 114 -1.54 11.50 -7.35
CA LYS A 114 -0.95 10.75 -6.24
C LYS A 114 0.51 11.09 -6.16
N VAL A 115 0.98 11.40 -4.96
CA VAL A 115 2.39 11.64 -4.69
C VAL A 115 2.92 10.45 -3.90
N LEU A 116 3.96 9.80 -4.43
CA LEU A 116 4.64 8.73 -3.73
C LEU A 116 5.46 9.33 -2.57
N LEU A 117 5.09 8.97 -1.35
CA LEU A 117 5.79 9.35 -0.12
C LEU A 117 6.54 8.16 0.45
N HIS A 118 7.66 8.44 1.10
CA HIS A 118 8.47 7.46 1.81
C HIS A 118 8.34 7.66 3.31
N THR A 119 8.06 6.59 4.05
CA THR A 119 7.77 6.70 5.48
C THR A 119 8.95 7.26 6.28
N GLU A 120 10.19 6.95 5.88
CA GLU A 120 11.41 7.47 6.52
C GLU A 120 11.63 8.97 6.32
N SER A 121 11.01 9.57 5.30
CA SER A 121 11.16 11.00 4.97
C SER A 121 10.14 11.88 5.69
N LEU A 122 9.21 11.29 6.45
CA LEU A 122 8.17 12.02 7.17
C LEU A 122 8.60 12.31 8.61
N SER A 123 8.67 13.60 8.95
CA SER A 123 9.00 14.07 10.30
C SER A 123 7.81 14.05 11.26
N SER A 124 6.59 13.96 10.73
CA SER A 124 5.33 13.97 11.47
C SER A 124 4.25 13.24 10.67
N PRO A 125 3.15 12.79 11.30
CA PRO A 125 2.02 12.17 10.60
C PRO A 125 1.14 13.25 9.95
N LYS A 126 1.74 14.02 9.03
CA LYS A 126 1.09 15.11 8.29
C LYS A 126 1.47 15.04 6.82
N ALA A 127 0.58 15.57 5.98
CA ALA A 127 0.87 15.69 4.57
C ALA A 127 2.01 16.69 4.34
N PRO A 128 3.11 16.30 3.67
CA PRO A 128 4.15 17.25 3.29
C PRO A 128 3.64 18.22 2.21
N GLU A 129 4.17 19.44 2.19
CA GLU A 129 3.88 20.37 1.10
C GLU A 129 4.35 19.80 -0.26
N GLN A 130 3.48 19.85 -1.26
CA GLN A 130 3.77 19.34 -2.61
C GLN A 130 3.48 20.39 -3.69
N LYS A 131 4.32 20.43 -4.72
CA LYS A 131 4.10 21.25 -5.92
C LYS A 131 3.59 20.41 -7.07
N CYS A 132 2.64 20.96 -7.81
CA CYS A 132 2.08 20.31 -8.98
C CYS A 132 3.16 20.13 -10.07
N PRO A 133 3.41 18.90 -10.55
CA PRO A 133 4.44 18.66 -11.58
C PRO A 133 4.09 19.30 -12.93
N ASN A 134 2.83 19.63 -13.18
CA ASN A 134 2.38 20.24 -14.43
C ASN A 134 2.44 21.77 -14.44
N CYS A 135 2.19 22.44 -13.31
CA CYS A 135 2.05 23.90 -13.28
C CYS A 135 2.84 24.63 -12.19
N GLY A 136 3.51 23.89 -11.29
CA GLY A 136 4.33 24.42 -10.20
C GLY A 136 3.57 25.03 -9.02
N ALA A 137 2.24 25.13 -9.08
CA ALA A 137 1.43 25.62 -7.96
C ALA A 137 1.46 24.65 -6.77
N MET A 138 1.25 25.17 -5.55
CA MET A 138 1.06 24.34 -4.37
C MET A 138 -0.20 23.49 -4.53
N MET A 139 -0.09 22.22 -4.15
CA MET A 139 -1.21 21.29 -4.10
C MET A 139 -1.74 21.19 -2.67
N GLU A 140 -3.02 20.85 -2.58
CA GLU A 140 -3.71 20.59 -1.33
C GLU A 140 -3.78 19.07 -1.14
N PHE A 141 -3.57 18.60 0.10
CA PHE A 141 -3.81 17.20 0.41
C PHE A 141 -5.31 16.93 0.29
N ASP A 142 -5.67 15.82 -0.36
CA ASP A 142 -7.05 15.54 -0.79
C ASP A 142 -7.65 14.35 -0.01
N ASP A 143 -7.45 14.38 1.31
CA ASP A 143 -8.03 13.44 2.28
C ASP A 143 -7.96 14.05 3.70
N ILE A 144 -8.40 13.32 4.72
CA ILE A 144 -8.27 13.72 6.12
C ILE A 144 -6.90 13.26 6.63
N GLU A 145 -5.99 14.21 6.92
CA GLU A 145 -4.61 13.90 7.32
C GLU A 145 -4.54 12.97 8.54
N GLU A 146 -5.31 13.27 9.58
CA GLU A 146 -5.30 12.50 10.82
C GLU A 146 -5.71 11.04 10.61
N GLU A 147 -6.64 10.79 9.70
CA GLU A 147 -7.09 9.44 9.36
C GLU A 147 -6.07 8.74 8.46
N TYR A 148 -5.68 9.39 7.36
CA TYR A 148 -4.83 8.81 6.33
C TYR A 148 -3.44 8.43 6.86
N PHE A 149 -2.82 9.29 7.67
CA PHE A 149 -1.48 9.06 8.23
C PHE A 149 -1.47 8.29 9.55
N SER A 150 -2.61 7.83 10.06
CA SER A 150 -2.71 7.17 11.37
C SER A 150 -1.88 5.89 11.49
N PHE A 151 -1.66 5.14 10.39
CA PHE A 151 -0.80 3.95 10.38
C PHE A 151 0.65 4.22 10.82
N LEU A 152 1.12 5.48 10.70
CA LEU A 152 2.47 5.85 11.15
C LEU A 152 2.62 5.72 12.67
N ASN A 153 1.52 5.85 13.41
CA ASN A 153 1.52 5.71 14.87
C ASN A 153 1.54 4.24 15.33
N LEU A 154 1.21 3.29 14.44
CA LEU A 154 1.26 1.84 14.72
C LEU A 154 2.68 1.33 15.00
N ARG A 155 3.71 2.15 14.74
CA ARG A 155 5.13 1.85 15.03
C ARG A 155 5.51 2.00 16.51
N THR A 156 4.56 2.26 17.41
CA THR A 156 4.84 2.60 18.82
C THR A 156 4.48 1.50 19.83
N LEU A 157 4.50 0.23 19.45
CA LEU A 157 4.38 -0.90 20.39
C LEU A 157 5.56 -1.85 20.28
#